data_AF-A0A3L6DRD4-F1
#
_entry.id   AF-A0A3L6DRD4-F1
#
_cell.length_a   1.000
_cell.length_b   1.000
_cell.length_c   1.000
_cell.angle_alpha   90.00
_cell.angle_beta   90.00
_cell.angle_gamma   90.00
#
_symmetry.space_group_name_H-M   'P 1'
#
loop_
_entity.id
_entity.type
_entity.pdbx_description
1 polymer ?
#
loop_
_entity_poly.entity_id
_entity_poly.type
_entity_poly.pdbx_seq_one_letter_code
_entity_poly.pdbx_strand_id
1 'polypeptide(L)'
;MEDLQKEADTYHDFLFIDADEATKPPQTMLAFFKAAYHMFNAEFYVKASDDIYLRPDRLAALLAKERPQHKTYIGCMKKGPVVNDPNLKWYESSWELLGNEYFMHASGSLYALSSEVVEALATAKSDSLRMFDYEDVTIGAWMLAMNVKHEDNRAMCDSVCTPTSIAVWDSKKCSGTCNVADKIKQLHNTTVCSKSPTLPPEVEEEE
;
A
#
# COMPACT_ATOMS: atom_id res chain seq x y z
N MET A 1 7.20 -22.87 -12.46
CA MET A 1 7.62 -23.12 -11.06
C MET A 1 9.13 -23.27 -10.93
N GLU A 2 9.83 -23.95 -11.85
CA GLU A 2 11.29 -24.09 -11.78
C GLU A 2 12.03 -22.74 -11.84
N ASP A 3 11.62 -21.83 -12.73
CA ASP A 3 12.21 -20.47 -12.81
C ASP A 3 11.98 -19.66 -11.52
N LEU A 4 10.79 -19.77 -10.91
CA LEU A 4 10.46 -19.11 -9.64
C LEU A 4 11.30 -19.65 -8.49
N GLN A 5 11.48 -20.97 -8.41
CA GLN A 5 12.32 -21.58 -7.37
C GLN A 5 13.78 -21.13 -7.53
N LYS A 6 14.28 -21.11 -8.77
CA LYS A 6 15.63 -20.64 -9.06
C LYS A 6 15.82 -19.17 -8.69
N GLU A 7 14.83 -18.33 -8.93
CA GLU A 7 14.85 -16.92 -8.53
C GLU A 7 14.88 -16.79 -7.00
N ALA A 8 14.01 -17.52 -6.30
CA ALA A 8 13.97 -17.55 -4.84
C ALA A 8 15.28 -18.03 -4.21
N ASP A 9 15.90 -19.06 -4.80
CA ASP A 9 17.20 -19.60 -4.37
C ASP A 9 18.36 -18.64 -4.68
N THR A 10 18.18 -17.71 -5.63
CA THR A 10 19.22 -16.74 -6.02
C THR A 10 19.17 -15.48 -5.16
N TYR A 11 17.98 -14.93 -4.92
CA TYR A 11 17.83 -13.61 -4.29
C TYR A 11 17.43 -13.68 -2.82
N HIS A 12 16.89 -14.81 -2.35
CA HIS A 12 16.51 -15.03 -0.95
C HIS A 12 15.57 -13.95 -0.37
N ASP A 13 14.72 -13.37 -1.21
CA ASP A 13 13.78 -12.30 -0.90
C ASP A 13 12.30 -12.72 -1.10
N PHE A 14 12.06 -14.01 -1.30
CA PHE A 14 10.71 -14.58 -1.44
C PHE A 14 10.16 -15.03 -0.08
N LEU A 15 8.91 -14.62 0.18
CA LEU A 15 8.09 -15.17 1.26
C LEU A 15 6.92 -15.94 0.64
N PHE A 16 6.97 -17.27 0.72
CA PHE A 16 5.88 -18.11 0.25
C PHE A 16 4.80 -18.22 1.32
N ILE A 17 3.59 -17.77 0.99
CA ILE A 17 2.41 -17.83 1.86
C ILE A 17 1.42 -18.79 1.23
N ASP A 18 0.98 -19.79 2.00
CA ASP A 18 -0.07 -20.72 1.58
C ASP A 18 -1.45 -20.05 1.69
N ALA A 19 -1.73 -19.16 0.74
CA ALA A 19 -2.98 -18.42 0.63
C ALA A 19 -3.41 -18.30 -0.84
N ASP A 20 -4.71 -18.39 -1.10
CA ASP A 20 -5.28 -18.25 -2.44
C ASP A 20 -5.47 -16.75 -2.78
N GLU A 21 -4.40 -16.11 -3.26
CA GLU A 21 -4.41 -14.68 -3.59
C GLU A 21 -5.42 -14.31 -4.68
N ALA A 22 -5.71 -15.22 -5.62
CA ALA A 22 -6.61 -14.95 -6.75
C ALA A 22 -8.08 -14.84 -6.32
N THR A 23 -8.48 -15.54 -5.25
CA THR A 23 -9.87 -15.53 -4.76
C THR A 23 -10.04 -14.80 -3.43
N LYS A 24 -8.94 -14.59 -2.70
CA LYS A 24 -8.95 -14.08 -1.32
C LYS A 24 -7.84 -13.05 -1.03
N PRO A 25 -7.78 -11.91 -1.75
CA PRO A 25 -6.73 -10.91 -1.55
C PRO A 25 -6.59 -10.39 -0.09
N PRO A 26 -7.67 -10.07 0.64
CA PRO A 26 -7.56 -9.63 2.04
C PRO A 26 -6.96 -10.68 2.98
N GLN A 27 -7.24 -11.96 2.75
CA GLN A 27 -6.70 -13.06 3.55
C GLN A 27 -5.19 -13.22 3.30
N THR A 28 -4.76 -13.15 2.04
CA THR A 28 -3.33 -13.20 1.68
C THR A 28 -2.57 -12.03 2.32
N MET A 29 -3.14 -10.82 2.29
CA MET A 29 -2.55 -9.65 2.94
C MET A 29 -2.46 -9.80 4.47
N LEU A 30 -3.51 -10.33 5.12
CA LEU A 30 -3.45 -10.58 6.57
C LEU A 30 -2.38 -11.63 6.92
N ALA A 31 -2.26 -12.68 6.11
CA ALA A 31 -1.22 -13.69 6.27
C ALA A 31 0.18 -13.09 6.09
N PHE A 32 0.35 -12.17 5.12
CA PHE A 32 1.59 -11.42 4.93
C PHE A 32 1.95 -10.61 6.18
N PHE A 33 1.04 -9.79 6.70
CA PHE A 33 1.33 -8.97 7.89
C PHE A 33 1.63 -9.82 9.13
N LYS A 34 0.93 -10.95 9.31
CA LYS A 34 1.24 -11.93 10.36
C LYS A 34 2.65 -12.48 10.23
N ALA A 35 3.02 -12.95 9.04
CA ALA A 35 4.36 -13.50 8.79
C ALA A 35 5.44 -12.43 8.97
N ALA A 36 5.27 -11.25 8.36
CA ALA A 36 6.22 -10.15 8.44
C ALA A 36 6.45 -9.71 9.89
N TYR A 37 5.39 -9.58 10.70
CA TYR A 37 5.50 -9.23 12.11
C TYR A 37 6.32 -10.24 12.93
N HIS A 38 6.14 -11.53 12.66
CA HIS A 38 6.88 -12.59 13.36
C HIS A 38 8.32 -12.73 12.88
N MET A 39 8.63 -12.32 11.65
CA MET A 39 9.96 -12.46 11.05
C MET A 39 10.85 -11.23 11.27
N PHE A 40 10.27 -10.03 11.29
CA PHE A 40 11.00 -8.78 11.28
C PHE A 40 10.56 -7.85 12.40
N ASN A 41 11.52 -7.30 13.14
CA ASN A 41 11.30 -6.20 14.07
C ASN A 41 11.47 -4.87 13.32
N ALA A 42 10.37 -4.21 12.98
CA ALA A 42 10.36 -2.96 12.22
C ALA A 42 9.39 -1.95 12.84
N GLU A 43 9.68 -0.66 12.71
CA GLU A 43 8.77 0.41 13.16
C GLU A 43 7.56 0.57 12.24
N PHE A 44 7.73 0.27 10.95
CA PHE A 44 6.68 0.27 9.94
C PHE A 44 6.78 -0.95 9.05
N TYR A 45 5.64 -1.47 8.64
CA TYR A 45 5.48 -2.50 7.62
C TYR A 45 4.78 -1.88 6.42
N VAL A 46 5.33 -2.09 5.23
CA VAL A 46 4.88 -1.43 4.00
C VAL A 46 4.34 -2.48 3.03
N LYS A 47 3.15 -2.23 2.51
CA LYS A 47 2.62 -2.93 1.33
C LYS A 47 2.91 -2.09 0.10
N ALA A 48 3.53 -2.66 -0.92
CA ALA A 48 3.73 -2.03 -2.23
C ALA A 48 3.31 -3.01 -3.33
N SER A 49 2.64 -2.52 -4.38
CA SER A 49 2.42 -3.32 -5.60
C SER A 49 3.69 -3.37 -6.45
N ASP A 50 3.84 -4.42 -7.25
CA ASP A 50 4.92 -4.60 -8.22
C ASP A 50 4.77 -3.74 -9.49
N ASP A 51 3.60 -3.11 -9.66
CA ASP A 51 3.25 -2.31 -10.82
C ASP A 51 3.49 -0.79 -10.67
N ILE A 52 4.32 -0.41 -9.70
CA ILE A 52 4.57 0.98 -9.31
C ILE A 52 6.03 1.38 -9.48
N TYR A 53 6.28 2.66 -9.77
CA TYR A 53 7.61 3.22 -9.60
C TYR A 53 7.76 3.75 -8.18
N LEU A 54 8.71 3.23 -7.39
CA LEU A 54 8.93 3.63 -6.00
C LEU A 54 10.31 4.29 -5.83
N ARG A 55 10.40 5.28 -4.95
CA ARG A 55 11.65 5.86 -4.41
C ARG A 55 11.83 5.43 -2.95
N PRO A 56 12.53 4.31 -2.68
CA PRO A 56 12.66 3.78 -1.32
C PRO A 56 13.34 4.74 -0.36
N ASP A 57 14.29 5.54 -0.84
CA ASP A 57 14.98 6.57 -0.06
C ASP A 57 14.02 7.63 0.50
N ARG A 58 13.05 8.06 -0.32
CA ARG A 58 12.04 9.05 0.09
C ARG A 58 10.96 8.44 0.98
N LEU A 59 10.59 7.19 0.71
CA LEU A 59 9.70 6.45 1.60
C LEU A 59 10.35 6.31 3.00
N ALA A 60 11.61 5.92 3.07
CA ALA A 60 12.35 5.84 4.32
C ALA A 60 12.39 7.19 5.05
N ALA A 61 12.66 8.30 4.33
CA ALA A 61 12.64 9.64 4.91
C ALA A 61 11.24 10.05 5.43
N LEU A 62 10.16 9.64 4.77
CA LEU A 62 8.80 9.86 5.26
C LEU A 62 8.51 9.06 6.53
N LEU A 63 8.92 7.79 6.58
CA LEU A 63 8.67 6.92 7.73
C LEU A 63 9.50 7.34 8.95
N ALA A 64 10.70 7.87 8.75
CA ALA A 64 11.57 8.36 9.82
C ALA A 64 11.09 9.66 10.50
N LYS A 65 10.03 10.32 10.00
CA LYS A 65 9.47 11.50 10.65
C LYS A 65 8.91 11.16 12.03
N GLU A 66 9.21 11.99 13.02
CA GLU A 66 8.59 11.88 14.34
C GLU A 66 7.08 12.11 14.25
N ARG A 67 6.32 11.25 14.93
CA ARG A 67 4.87 11.31 14.99
C ARG A 67 4.42 11.22 16.44
N PRO A 68 3.48 12.09 16.87
CA PRO A 68 2.96 12.02 18.23
C PRO A 68 2.04 10.81 18.45
N GLN A 69 1.49 10.23 17.38
CA GLN A 69 0.68 9.01 17.45
C GLN A 69 1.52 7.79 17.06
N HIS A 70 1.55 6.78 17.93
CA HIS A 70 2.23 5.51 17.63
C HIS A 70 1.46 4.65 16.62
N LYS A 71 0.12 4.70 16.62
CA LYS A 71 -0.73 3.99 15.65
C LYS A 71 -1.01 4.85 14.42
N THR A 72 -0.27 4.60 13.35
CA THR A 72 -0.35 5.39 12.12
C THR A 72 -0.57 4.50 10.89
N TYR A 73 -1.47 4.94 10.02
CA TYR A 73 -1.74 4.42 8.69
C TYR A 73 -1.43 5.52 7.66
N ILE A 74 -0.38 5.31 6.89
CA ILE A 74 0.16 6.31 5.95
C ILE A 74 -0.07 5.82 4.53
N GLY A 75 -0.61 6.68 3.68
CA GLY A 75 -0.78 6.35 2.27
C GLY A 75 -1.43 7.49 1.52
N CYS A 76 -1.68 7.27 0.24
CA CYS A 76 -2.50 8.19 -0.54
C CYS A 76 -3.97 7.89 -0.29
N MET A 77 -4.61 8.72 0.53
CA MET A 77 -5.97 8.48 1.01
C MET A 77 -6.96 8.79 -0.10
N LYS A 78 -7.93 7.90 -0.30
CA LYS A 78 -8.98 8.02 -1.31
C LYS A 78 -10.34 7.75 -0.69
N LYS A 79 -11.35 8.24 -1.40
CA LYS A 79 -12.77 7.93 -1.21
C LYS A 79 -13.44 7.91 -2.57
N GLY A 80 -14.61 7.28 -2.67
CA GLY A 80 -15.33 7.16 -3.93
C GLY A 80 -16.57 6.30 -3.78
N PRO A 81 -17.39 6.21 -4.83
CA PRO A 81 -18.61 5.43 -4.79
C PRO A 81 -18.31 3.94 -4.57
N VAL A 82 -19.13 3.29 -3.75
CA VAL A 82 -19.13 1.83 -3.66
C VAL A 82 -19.74 1.29 -4.95
N VAL A 83 -19.08 0.31 -5.55
CA VAL A 83 -19.53 -0.29 -6.80
C VAL A 83 -20.50 -1.41 -6.46
N ASN A 84 -21.79 -1.16 -6.65
CA ASN A 84 -22.88 -2.07 -6.29
C ASN A 84 -23.55 -2.77 -7.49
N ASP A 85 -23.02 -2.57 -8.70
CA ASP A 85 -23.46 -3.31 -9.89
C ASP A 85 -22.60 -4.58 -10.05
N PRO A 86 -23.18 -5.79 -9.97
CA PRO A 86 -22.44 -7.05 -10.09
C PRO A 86 -21.78 -7.28 -11.46
N ASN A 87 -22.11 -6.46 -12.47
CA ASN A 87 -21.51 -6.54 -13.81
C ASN A 87 -20.25 -5.68 -13.96
N LEU A 88 -19.91 -4.87 -12.95
CA LEU A 88 -18.71 -4.02 -12.98
C LEU A 88 -17.52 -4.72 -12.32
N LYS A 89 -16.32 -4.51 -12.89
CA LYS A 89 -15.06 -5.14 -12.45
C LYS A 89 -14.80 -5.05 -10.95
N TRP A 90 -15.20 -3.93 -10.34
CA TRP A 90 -14.90 -3.61 -8.96
C TRP A 90 -16.10 -3.77 -8.02
N TYR A 91 -17.09 -4.59 -8.41
CA TYR A 91 -18.26 -4.89 -7.57
C TYR A 91 -17.84 -5.35 -6.18
N GLU A 92 -18.56 -4.87 -5.17
CA GLU A 92 -18.37 -5.24 -3.77
C GLU A 92 -19.61 -5.99 -3.27
N SER A 93 -19.42 -7.27 -2.94
CA SER A 93 -20.48 -8.18 -2.50
C SER A 93 -21.16 -7.73 -1.22
N SER A 94 -20.44 -7.00 -0.36
CA SER A 94 -20.92 -6.47 0.91
C SER A 94 -21.28 -4.97 0.83
N TRP A 95 -21.59 -4.44 -0.36
CA TRP A 95 -21.82 -3.01 -0.57
C TRP A 95 -22.90 -2.42 0.36
N GLU A 96 -23.94 -3.18 0.72
CA GLU A 96 -25.00 -2.72 1.62
C GLU A 96 -24.48 -2.31 3.01
N LEU A 97 -23.39 -2.93 3.48
CA LEU A 97 -22.76 -2.61 4.76
C LEU A 97 -21.87 -1.37 4.68
N LEU A 98 -21.38 -1.05 3.49
CA LEU A 98 -20.51 0.10 3.23
C LEU A 98 -21.34 1.34 2.86
N GLY A 99 -22.53 1.15 2.30
CA GLY A 99 -23.40 2.21 1.80
C GLY A 99 -22.98 2.67 0.40
N ASN A 100 -23.18 3.95 0.11
CA ASN A 100 -23.00 4.50 -1.25
C ASN A 100 -21.58 5.03 -1.50
N GLU A 101 -20.82 5.35 -0.46
CA GLU A 101 -19.47 5.92 -0.56
C GLU A 101 -18.54 5.18 0.40
N TYR A 102 -17.36 4.77 -0.08
CA TYR A 102 -16.33 4.22 0.78
C TYR A 102 -15.85 5.27 1.78
N PHE A 103 -15.59 4.85 3.01
CA PHE A 103 -14.85 5.65 3.98
C PHE A 103 -13.44 5.98 3.47
N MET A 104 -12.79 6.97 4.08
CA MET A 104 -11.42 7.35 3.72
C MET A 104 -10.45 6.20 4.02
N HIS A 105 -9.73 5.72 3.00
CA HIS A 105 -8.72 4.66 3.13
C HIS A 105 -7.58 4.86 2.13
N ALA A 106 -6.40 4.29 2.35
CA ALA A 106 -5.30 4.41 1.40
C ALA A 106 -5.56 3.58 0.12
N SER A 107 -4.94 4.00 -0.98
CA SER A 107 -4.87 3.18 -2.19
C SER A 107 -4.13 1.87 -1.91
N GLY A 108 -4.68 0.73 -2.37
CA GLY A 108 -4.02 -0.56 -2.26
C GLY A 108 -2.63 -0.63 -2.92
N SER A 109 -2.24 0.29 -3.80
CA SER A 109 -0.93 0.23 -4.46
C SER A 109 0.28 0.52 -3.55
N LEU A 110 0.14 1.36 -2.51
CA LEU A 110 1.19 1.60 -1.51
C LEU A 110 0.59 2.21 -0.24
N TYR A 111 0.91 1.59 0.89
CA TYR A 111 0.62 2.14 2.21
C TYR A 111 1.59 1.57 3.27
N ALA A 112 1.71 2.26 4.40
CA ALA A 112 2.52 1.85 5.54
C ALA A 112 1.68 1.80 6.81
N LEU A 113 1.89 0.73 7.60
CA LEU A 113 1.27 0.52 8.90
C LEU A 113 2.37 0.51 9.98
N SER A 114 2.17 1.28 11.04
CA SER A 114 3.07 1.25 12.21
C SER A 114 3.07 -0.13 12.88
N SER A 115 4.17 -0.47 13.56
CA SER A 115 4.34 -1.74 14.29
C SER A 115 3.16 -2.11 15.19
N GLU A 116 2.68 -1.19 16.03
CA GLU A 116 1.55 -1.45 16.94
C GLU A 116 0.23 -1.80 16.20
N VAL A 117 0.05 -1.29 14.98
CA VAL A 117 -1.11 -1.61 14.15
C VAL A 117 -0.96 -3.03 13.61
N VAL A 118 0.22 -3.39 13.13
CA VAL A 118 0.49 -4.73 12.59
C VAL A 118 0.46 -5.78 13.70
N GLU A 119 0.95 -5.48 14.90
CA GLU A 119 0.80 -6.33 16.08
C GLU A 119 -0.67 -6.61 16.39
N ALA A 120 -1.52 -5.58 16.38
CA ALA A 120 -2.95 -5.74 16.61
C ALA A 120 -3.61 -6.63 15.54
N LEU A 121 -3.22 -6.49 14.27
CA LEU A 121 -3.69 -7.36 13.19
C LEU A 121 -3.18 -8.80 13.35
N ALA A 122 -1.92 -8.97 13.74
CA ALA A 122 -1.29 -10.27 13.87
C ALA A 122 -1.88 -11.10 15.02
N THR A 123 -2.23 -10.43 16.12
CA THR A 123 -2.80 -11.02 17.33
C THR A 123 -4.33 -11.10 17.32
N ALA A 124 -4.99 -10.48 16.34
CA ALA A 124 -6.44 -10.56 16.18
C ALA A 124 -6.91 -12.01 16.01
N LYS A 125 -7.98 -12.37 16.72
CA LYS A 125 -8.63 -13.67 16.56
C LYS A 125 -9.18 -13.80 15.16
N SER A 126 -9.07 -15.00 14.59
CA SER A 126 -9.79 -15.36 13.37
C SER A 126 -11.27 -14.97 13.52
N ASP A 127 -11.82 -14.33 12.49
CA ASP A 127 -13.21 -13.84 12.41
C ASP A 127 -13.60 -12.64 13.31
N SER A 128 -12.65 -12.05 14.05
CA SER A 128 -12.92 -10.83 14.84
C SER A 128 -12.98 -9.55 14.01
N LEU A 129 -12.45 -9.58 12.78
CA LEU A 129 -12.35 -8.45 11.89
C LEU A 129 -13.08 -8.74 10.57
N ARG A 130 -14.00 -7.86 10.18
CA ARG A 130 -14.79 -7.98 8.96
C ARG A 130 -13.92 -7.80 7.72
N MET A 131 -13.90 -8.77 6.83
CA MET A 131 -13.29 -8.65 5.51
C MET A 131 -14.34 -8.20 4.47
N PHE A 132 -13.87 -7.41 3.51
CA PHE A 132 -14.56 -6.99 2.29
C PHE A 132 -13.87 -7.64 1.07
N ASP A 133 -14.40 -7.45 -0.13
CA ASP A 133 -13.84 -8.12 -1.32
C ASP A 133 -12.44 -7.57 -1.67
N TYR A 134 -12.18 -6.31 -1.33
CA TYR A 134 -10.91 -5.64 -1.61
C TYR A 134 -10.05 -5.47 -0.35
N GLU A 135 -8.76 -5.70 -0.55
CA GLU A 135 -7.71 -5.64 0.47
C GLU A 135 -7.62 -4.24 1.11
N ASP A 136 -7.58 -3.19 0.29
CA ASP A 136 -7.43 -1.81 0.74
C ASP A 136 -8.65 -1.27 1.49
N VAL A 137 -9.85 -1.66 1.04
CA VAL A 137 -11.12 -1.43 1.76
C VAL A 137 -11.09 -2.17 3.10
N THR A 138 -10.66 -3.42 3.12
CA THR A 138 -10.55 -4.22 4.35
C THR A 138 -9.60 -3.57 5.37
N ILE A 139 -8.38 -3.20 4.95
CA ILE A 139 -7.44 -2.48 5.82
C ILE A 139 -8.05 -1.20 6.34
N GLY A 140 -8.62 -0.36 5.47
CA GLY A 140 -9.17 0.92 5.90
C GLY A 140 -10.30 0.76 6.93
N ALA A 141 -11.16 -0.25 6.79
CA ALA A 141 -12.20 -0.52 7.76
C ALA A 141 -11.62 -0.87 9.14
N TRP A 142 -10.54 -1.66 9.17
CA TRP A 142 -9.87 -2.03 10.42
C TRP A 142 -9.15 -0.84 11.04
N MET A 143 -8.57 0.05 10.24
CA MET A 143 -7.94 1.28 10.73
C MET A 143 -8.96 2.18 11.42
N LEU A 144 -10.18 2.27 10.91
CA LEU A 144 -11.28 2.95 11.59
C LEU A 144 -11.65 2.26 12.91
N ALA A 145 -11.83 0.95 12.89
CA ALA A 145 -12.21 0.18 14.07
C ALA A 145 -11.16 0.26 15.21
N MET A 146 -9.88 0.33 14.87
CA MET A 146 -8.76 0.39 15.81
C MET A 146 -8.35 1.81 16.20
N ASN A 147 -9.11 2.84 15.78
CA ASN A 147 -8.82 4.25 16.02
C ASN A 147 -7.40 4.67 15.58
N VAL A 148 -6.99 4.24 14.39
CA VAL A 148 -5.66 4.51 13.82
C VAL A 148 -5.64 5.87 13.13
N LYS A 149 -4.56 6.63 13.33
CA LYS A 149 -4.38 7.93 12.67
C LYS A 149 -4.11 7.74 11.18
N HIS A 150 -4.98 8.31 10.36
CA HIS A 150 -4.79 8.36 8.91
C HIS A 150 -3.91 9.56 8.55
N GLU A 151 -2.82 9.32 7.82
CA GLU A 151 -1.94 10.33 7.25
C GLU A 151 -2.05 10.28 5.72
N ASP A 152 -2.66 11.30 5.13
CA ASP A 152 -2.75 11.44 3.67
C ASP A 152 -1.45 12.02 3.11
N ASN A 153 -0.76 11.25 2.28
CA ASN A 153 0.44 11.69 1.58
C ASN A 153 0.32 11.45 0.08
N ARG A 154 0.08 12.53 -0.66
CA ARG A 154 -0.12 12.50 -2.12
C ARG A 154 1.13 12.16 -2.90
N ALA A 155 2.32 12.37 -2.34
CA ALA A 155 3.57 11.97 -2.99
C ALA A 155 3.67 10.44 -3.15
N MET A 156 2.87 9.66 -2.43
CA MET A 156 2.79 8.20 -2.54
C MET A 156 1.92 7.71 -3.70
N CYS A 157 1.36 8.60 -4.54
CA CYS A 157 0.45 8.21 -5.62
C CYS A 157 0.45 9.19 -6.80
N ASP A 158 1.57 9.86 -7.05
CA ASP A 158 1.65 10.82 -8.15
C ASP A 158 1.44 10.13 -9.50
N SER A 159 0.81 10.81 -10.45
CA SER A 159 0.60 10.26 -11.80
C SER A 159 1.81 10.49 -12.72
N VAL A 160 2.68 11.43 -12.35
CA VAL A 160 3.92 11.81 -13.04
C VAL A 160 4.98 12.14 -11.98
N CYS A 161 6.25 11.88 -12.26
CA CYS A 161 7.30 12.20 -11.29
C CYS A 161 7.42 13.71 -11.06
N THR A 162 7.51 14.06 -9.78
CA THR A 162 7.85 15.39 -9.27
C THR A 162 9.12 15.28 -8.41
N PRO A 163 9.75 16.42 -8.08
CA PRO A 163 10.87 16.45 -7.15
C PRO A 163 10.55 15.91 -5.75
N THR A 164 9.29 15.66 -5.40
CA THR A 164 8.88 15.13 -4.09
C THR A 164 8.20 13.76 -4.15
N SER A 165 7.91 13.23 -5.34
CA SER A 165 7.24 11.93 -5.51
C SER A 165 7.98 10.81 -4.78
N ILE A 166 7.24 10.07 -3.96
CA ILE A 166 7.65 8.83 -3.31
C ILE A 166 7.29 7.65 -4.19
N ALA A 167 6.08 7.64 -4.76
CA ALA A 167 5.65 6.62 -5.69
C ALA A 167 4.85 7.23 -6.85
N VAL A 168 5.00 6.61 -8.02
CA VAL A 168 4.35 7.04 -9.26
C VAL A 168 3.64 5.86 -9.91
N TRP A 169 2.35 6.03 -10.15
CA TRP A 169 1.51 5.07 -10.86
C TRP A 169 0.34 5.78 -11.55
N ASP A 170 -0.28 5.11 -12.52
CA ASP A 170 -1.47 5.64 -13.18
C ASP A 170 -2.67 4.74 -12.89
N SER A 171 -3.49 5.17 -11.93
CA SER A 171 -4.70 4.44 -11.52
C SER A 171 -5.78 4.40 -12.60
N LYS A 172 -5.67 5.22 -13.66
CA LYS A 172 -6.70 5.36 -14.71
C LYS A 172 -6.31 4.69 -16.03
N LYS A 173 -5.03 4.60 -16.38
CA LYS A 173 -4.59 4.09 -17.69
C LYS A 173 -4.15 2.63 -17.70
N CYS A 174 -3.82 2.04 -16.55
CA CYS A 174 -3.08 0.78 -16.52
C CYS A 174 -3.75 -0.34 -15.71
N SER A 175 -5.07 -0.52 -15.83
CA SER A 175 -5.77 -1.65 -15.19
C SER A 175 -5.55 -3.00 -15.91
N GLY A 176 -4.29 -3.40 -16.14
CA GLY A 176 -3.91 -4.74 -16.62
C GLY A 176 -3.42 -4.87 -18.06
N THR A 177 -3.27 -3.78 -18.82
CA THR A 177 -2.81 -3.81 -20.24
C THR A 177 -1.59 -2.94 -20.53
N CYS A 178 -1.03 -2.28 -19.52
CA CYS A 178 0.19 -1.51 -19.70
C CYS A 178 1.42 -2.41 -19.65
N ASN A 179 2.41 -2.11 -20.49
CA ASN A 179 3.75 -2.66 -20.31
C ASN A 179 4.42 -1.95 -19.13
N VAL A 180 4.11 -2.45 -17.93
CA VAL A 180 4.51 -1.81 -16.66
C VAL A 180 6.02 -1.83 -16.50
N ALA A 181 6.66 -2.95 -16.81
CA ALA A 181 8.12 -3.10 -16.73
C ALA A 181 8.85 -2.03 -17.56
N ASP A 182 8.42 -1.79 -18.80
CA ASP A 182 9.04 -0.76 -19.64
C ASP A 182 8.72 0.65 -19.16
N LYS A 183 7.51 0.89 -18.62
CA LYS A 183 7.14 2.19 -18.05
C LYS A 183 7.97 2.52 -16.81
N ILE A 184 8.17 1.57 -15.91
CA ILE A 184 9.03 1.74 -14.72
C ILE A 184 10.47 2.06 -15.15
N LYS A 185 11.01 1.35 -16.14
CA LYS A 185 12.34 1.65 -16.72
C LYS A 185 12.41 3.05 -17.33
N GLN A 186 11.39 3.45 -18.08
CA GLN A 186 11.31 4.80 -18.65
C GLN A 186 11.30 5.87 -17.57
N LEU A 187 10.48 5.71 -16.52
CA LEU A 187 10.44 6.61 -15.38
C LEU A 187 11.81 6.69 -14.70
N HIS A 188 12.44 5.55 -14.41
CA HIS A 188 13.76 5.48 -13.80
C HIS A 188 14.84 6.24 -14.61
N ASN A 189 14.75 6.22 -15.94
CA ASN A 189 15.69 6.92 -16.81
C ASN A 189 15.49 8.45 -16.85
N THR A 190 14.39 8.97 -16.29
CA THR A 190 14.21 10.42 -16.18
C THR A 190 14.91 10.98 -14.95
N THR A 191 15.53 12.15 -15.11
CA THR A 191 16.27 12.82 -14.03
C THR A 191 15.39 13.16 -12.83
N VAL A 192 14.13 13.55 -13.08
CA VAL A 192 13.18 13.92 -12.02
C VAL A 192 12.82 12.72 -11.15
N CYS A 193 12.68 11.51 -11.72
CA CYS A 193 12.33 10.33 -10.94
C CYS A 193 13.53 9.74 -10.17
N SER A 194 14.73 9.69 -10.76
CA SER A 194 15.86 8.92 -10.19
C SER A 194 17.00 9.75 -9.63
N LYS A 195 17.21 11.00 -10.11
CA LYS A 195 18.37 11.83 -9.73
C LYS A 195 18.01 13.06 -8.92
N SER A 196 16.72 13.27 -8.62
CA SER A 196 16.28 14.35 -7.75
C SER A 196 16.62 14.06 -6.28
N PRO A 197 16.98 15.10 -5.49
CA PRO A 197 17.35 14.94 -4.07
C PRO A 197 16.29 14.17 -3.26
N THR A 198 16.72 13.42 -2.25
CA THR A 198 15.80 12.67 -1.37
C THR A 198 14.92 13.60 -0.55
N LEU A 199 15.50 14.65 0.03
CA LEU A 199 14.77 15.65 0.78
C LEU A 199 14.41 16.83 -0.15
N PRO A 200 13.19 17.38 -0.06
CA PRO A 200 12.90 18.65 -0.70
C PRO A 200 13.86 19.73 -0.17
N PRO A 201 14.18 20.75 -0.99
CA PRO A 201 14.94 21.89 -0.50
C PRO A 201 14.22 22.49 0.73
N GLU A 202 15.00 22.84 1.76
CA GLU A 202 14.47 23.52 2.95
C GLU A 202 13.73 24.77 2.47
N VAL A 203 12.43 24.85 2.81
CA VAL A 203 11.69 26.09 2.63
C VAL A 203 12.17 26.97 3.77
N GLU A 204 12.91 28.03 3.47
CA GLU A 204 13.18 29.09 4.44
C GLU A 204 11.81 29.61 4.90
N GLU A 205 11.42 29.29 6.13
CA GLU A 205 10.25 29.89 6.75
C GLU A 205 10.58 31.37 6.93
N GLU A 206 9.97 32.25 6.12
CA GLU A 206 10.05 33.69 6.33
C GLU A 206 9.42 33.99 7.70
N GLU A 207 10.27 34.37 8.68
CA GLU A 207 9.89 34.90 10.00
C GLU A 207 9.07 36.20 9.92
#